data_AF-A0A1N7HWE0-F1
#
_entry.id   AF-A0A1N7HWE0-F1
#
_cell.length_a   1.000
_cell.length_b   1.000
_cell.length_c   1.000
_cell.angle_alpha   90.00
_cell.angle_beta   90.00
_cell.angle_gamma   90.00
#
_symmetry.space_group_name_H-M   'P 1'
#
loop_
_entity.id
_entity.type
_entity.pdbx_description
1 polymer ?
#
loop_
_entity_poly.entity_id
_entity_poly.type
_entity_poly.pdbx_seq_one_letter_code
_entity_poly.pdbx_strand_id
1 'polypeptide(L)'
;MSYFLKTYLLFLPVILVSSCISQTKNEAYVKEVECQCQLLDADTGLQKETIVTGISDGKNDVPSSSVSLACNVRQTKYIKIEHKMMVNYIHDYQFYYKNKKLIKAKINIHNKEGSENQQINYSAVYYIRRNKCIKSINENLKWSDCDKVKDDSRTAFLDAFPLMNLLLRRK
;
A
#
# COMPACT_ATOMS: atom_id res chain seq x y z
N MET A 1 -13.49 -9.83 -51.29
CA MET A 1 -13.11 -10.74 -50.17
C MET A 1 -11.76 -11.34 -50.56
N SER A 2 -10.64 -11.31 -49.85
CA SER A 2 -10.39 -11.29 -48.40
C SER A 2 -8.93 -10.86 -48.15
N TYR A 3 -8.59 -9.58 -48.42
CA TYR A 3 -7.28 -9.02 -48.05
C TYR A 3 -7.19 -8.67 -46.55
N PHE A 4 -8.33 -8.62 -45.87
CA PHE A 4 -8.42 -8.29 -44.45
C PHE A 4 -7.97 -9.42 -43.52
N LEU A 5 -7.98 -10.69 -43.95
CA LEU A 5 -7.65 -11.81 -43.06
C LEU A 5 -6.14 -12.04 -42.87
N LYS A 6 -5.31 -11.56 -43.81
CA LYS A 6 -3.84 -11.78 -43.78
C LYS A 6 -3.11 -10.86 -42.80
N THR A 7 -3.64 -9.68 -42.50
CA THR A 7 -2.96 -8.70 -41.64
C THR A 7 -3.06 -9.07 -40.16
N TYR A 8 -4.18 -9.66 -39.71
CA TYR A 8 -4.37 -10.03 -38.29
C TYR A 8 -3.43 -11.15 -37.80
N LEU A 9 -3.02 -12.07 -38.66
CA LEU A 9 -2.10 -13.15 -38.31
C LEU A 9 -0.66 -12.68 -38.02
N LEU A 10 -0.26 -11.52 -38.55
CA LEU A 10 1.06 -10.93 -38.29
C LEU A 10 1.12 -10.16 -36.94
N PHE A 11 -0.02 -9.77 -36.37
CA PHE A 11 -0.07 -9.04 -35.09
C PHE A 11 -0.15 -9.96 -33.86
N LEU A 12 -0.66 -11.18 -34.00
CA LEU A 12 -0.74 -12.16 -32.92
C LEU A 12 0.61 -12.47 -32.24
N PRO A 13 1.72 -12.74 -32.96
CA PRO A 13 3.01 -13.01 -32.32
C PRO A 13 3.57 -11.76 -31.61
N VAL A 14 3.33 -10.55 -32.12
CA VAL A 14 3.79 -9.30 -31.50
C VAL A 14 3.08 -9.04 -30.16
N ILE A 15 1.78 -9.31 -30.09
CA ILE A 15 0.99 -9.17 -28.85
C ILE A 15 1.48 -10.15 -27.79
N LEU A 16 1.73 -11.41 -28.16
CA LEU A 16 2.20 -12.44 -27.22
C LEU A 16 3.60 -12.15 -26.66
N VAL A 17 4.56 -11.77 -27.52
CA VAL A 17 5.93 -11.41 -27.08
C VAL A 17 5.90 -10.17 -26.18
N SER A 18 5.08 -9.17 -26.51
CA SER A 18 4.93 -7.96 -25.68
C SER A 18 4.32 -8.26 -24.30
N SER A 19 3.40 -9.23 -24.21
CA SER A 19 2.79 -9.68 -22.96
C SER A 19 3.81 -10.38 -22.06
N CYS A 20 4.61 -11.31 -22.59
CA CYS A 20 5.65 -12.02 -21.83
C CYS A 20 6.74 -11.06 -21.30
N ILE A 21 7.17 -10.10 -22.13
CA ILE A 21 8.14 -9.07 -21.70
C ILE A 21 7.55 -8.15 -20.62
N SER A 22 6.24 -7.85 -20.70
CA SER A 22 5.55 -7.06 -19.68
C SER A 22 5.45 -7.80 -18.35
N GLN A 23 5.11 -9.09 -18.38
CA GLN A 23 5.02 -9.95 -17.19
C GLN A 23 6.37 -10.07 -16.48
N THR A 24 7.44 -10.41 -17.21
CA THR A 24 8.80 -10.51 -16.66
C THR A 24 9.29 -9.20 -16.05
N LYS A 25 8.99 -8.06 -16.69
CA LYS A 25 9.30 -6.71 -16.15
C LYS A 25 8.52 -6.38 -14.88
N ASN A 26 7.29 -6.89 -14.73
CA ASN A 26 6.49 -6.68 -13.52
C ASN A 26 6.96 -7.58 -12.39
N GLU A 27 7.33 -8.83 -12.66
CA GLU A 27 7.88 -9.74 -11.66
C GLU A 27 9.21 -9.23 -11.08
N ALA A 28 10.13 -8.79 -11.95
CA ALA A 28 11.40 -8.21 -11.51
C ALA A 28 11.17 -6.97 -10.62
N TYR A 29 10.21 -6.12 -11.00
CA TYR A 29 9.82 -4.96 -10.20
C TYR A 29 9.19 -5.34 -8.86
N VAL A 30 8.31 -6.35 -8.82
CA VAL A 30 7.71 -6.84 -7.57
C VAL A 30 8.79 -7.36 -6.62
N LYS A 31 9.78 -8.10 -7.13
CA LYS A 31 10.92 -8.57 -6.31
C LYS A 31 11.77 -7.42 -5.77
N GLU A 32 12.06 -6.39 -6.58
CA GLU A 32 12.77 -5.18 -6.12
C GLU A 32 11.99 -4.49 -5.00
N VAL A 33 10.68 -4.28 -5.20
CA VAL A 33 9.80 -3.64 -4.21
C VAL A 33 9.74 -4.45 -2.92
N GLU A 34 9.61 -5.77 -2.98
CA GLU A 34 9.61 -6.62 -1.79
C GLU A 34 10.88 -6.48 -0.96
N CYS A 35 12.04 -6.55 -1.60
CA CYS A 35 13.33 -6.39 -0.92
C CYS A 35 13.40 -5.05 -0.17
N GLN A 36 12.96 -3.94 -0.81
CA GLN A 36 12.95 -2.63 -0.16
C GLN A 36 11.92 -2.53 0.97
N CYS A 37 10.75 -3.16 0.81
CA CYS A 37 9.72 -3.18 1.85
C CYS A 37 10.16 -4.01 3.06
N GLN A 38 10.87 -5.12 2.85
CA GLN A 38 11.44 -5.92 3.94
C GLN A 38 12.46 -5.12 4.77
N LEU A 39 13.29 -4.29 4.14
CA LEU A 39 14.18 -3.39 4.86
C LEU A 39 13.42 -2.35 5.70
N LEU A 40 12.27 -1.88 5.22
CA LEU A 40 11.39 -0.99 5.97
C LEU A 40 10.58 -1.73 7.06
N ASP A 41 10.33 -3.02 6.91
CA ASP A 41 9.59 -3.83 7.89
C ASP A 41 10.50 -4.39 8.99
N ALA A 42 11.81 -4.51 8.73
CA ALA A 42 12.78 -4.95 9.72
C ALA A 42 13.03 -3.91 10.83
N ASP A 43 12.48 -2.70 10.70
CA ASP A 43 12.56 -1.57 11.65
C ASP A 43 13.97 -1.19 12.16
N THR A 44 15.02 -1.75 11.56
CA THR A 44 16.39 -1.58 12.01
C THR A 44 16.97 -0.29 11.43
N GLY A 45 17.24 0.69 12.30
CA GLY A 45 17.82 1.97 11.91
C GLY A 45 16.85 2.91 11.16
N LEU A 46 15.54 2.69 11.29
CA LEU A 46 14.52 3.61 10.80
C LEU A 46 14.19 4.67 11.86
N GLN A 47 13.90 5.88 11.41
CA GLN A 47 13.20 6.85 12.25
C GLN A 47 11.71 6.70 12.01
N LYS A 48 10.94 6.67 13.10
CA LYS A 48 9.49 6.54 13.11
C LYS A 48 8.89 7.63 13.97
N GLU A 49 7.91 8.34 13.43
CA GLU A 49 7.09 9.30 14.18
C GLU A 49 5.62 8.91 14.00
N THR A 50 4.81 9.16 15.02
CA THR A 50 3.40 8.72 15.07
C THR A 50 2.53 9.85 15.60
N ILE A 51 1.38 10.06 14.95
CA ILE A 51 0.28 10.85 15.46
C ILE A 51 -0.83 9.88 15.85
N VAL A 52 -1.32 9.98 17.08
CA VAL A 52 -2.48 9.23 17.56
C VAL A 52 -3.60 10.22 17.81
N THR A 53 -4.78 9.89 17.29
CA THR A 53 -6.02 10.65 17.51
C THR A 53 -7.00 9.75 18.23
N GLY A 54 -7.73 10.31 19.19
CA GLY A 54 -8.68 9.56 20.00
C GLY A 54 -9.90 10.39 20.38
N ILE A 55 -10.87 9.70 20.95
CA ILE A 55 -12.06 10.31 21.56
C ILE A 55 -11.84 10.29 23.08
N SER A 56 -12.05 11.44 23.72
CA SER A 56 -12.00 11.58 25.17
C SER A 56 -13.40 11.87 25.71
N ASP A 57 -13.79 11.18 26.77
CA ASP A 57 -14.98 11.52 27.56
C ASP A 57 -14.65 12.42 28.77
N GLY A 58 -13.40 12.91 28.84
CA GLY A 58 -12.87 13.69 29.96
C GLY A 58 -12.33 12.84 31.12
N LYS A 59 -12.49 11.51 31.09
CA LYS A 59 -11.91 10.57 32.07
C LYS A 59 -11.01 9.52 31.43
N ASN A 60 -11.39 9.04 30.24
CA ASN A 60 -10.65 8.02 29.50
C ASN A 60 -10.44 8.49 28.05
N ASP A 61 -9.19 8.38 27.59
CA ASP A 61 -8.85 8.59 26.20
C ASP A 61 -8.83 7.25 25.46
N VAL A 62 -9.64 7.14 24.40
CA VAL A 62 -9.70 5.93 23.57
C VAL A 62 -9.12 6.25 22.19
N PRO A 63 -8.02 5.62 21.78
CA PRO A 63 -7.49 5.78 20.43
C PRO A 63 -8.52 5.37 19.36
N SER A 64 -8.81 6.27 18.44
CA SER A 64 -9.73 6.02 17.31
C SER A 64 -8.97 5.76 16.02
N SER A 65 -7.79 6.38 15.87
CA SER A 65 -6.91 6.21 14.71
C SER A 65 -5.47 6.61 15.03
N SER A 66 -4.53 6.11 14.24
CA SER A 66 -3.14 6.53 14.30
C SER A 66 -2.51 6.51 12.91
N VAL A 67 -1.65 7.48 12.64
CA VAL A 67 -0.79 7.51 11.45
C VAL A 67 0.67 7.53 11.89
N SER A 68 1.47 6.60 11.38
CA SER A 68 2.91 6.56 11.61
C SER A 68 3.66 6.68 10.29
N LEU A 69 4.72 7.49 10.29
CA LEU A 69 5.65 7.60 9.17
C LEU A 69 6.98 6.98 9.61
N ALA A 70 7.42 5.94 8.91
CA ALA A 70 8.73 5.32 9.10
C ALA A 70 9.60 5.54 7.86
N CYS A 71 10.85 5.96 8.04
CA CYS A 71 11.79 6.10 6.94
C CYS A 71 13.24 5.89 7.38
N ASN A 72 14.07 5.47 6.43
CA ASN A 72 15.51 5.50 6.62
C ASN A 72 16.01 6.89 6.20
N VAL A 73 16.57 7.67 7.12
CA VAL A 73 17.09 9.02 6.83
C VAL A 73 18.22 9.06 5.79
N ARG A 74 18.93 7.93 5.60
CA ARG A 74 19.93 7.77 4.52
C ARG A 74 19.29 7.44 3.17
N GLN A 75 18.04 6.98 3.16
CA GLN A 75 17.29 6.61 1.96
C GLN A 75 15.87 7.20 1.98
N THR A 76 15.78 8.52 2.10
CA THR A 76 14.50 9.26 2.19
C THR A 76 13.56 9.09 0.98
N LYS A 77 14.06 8.52 -0.12
CA LYS A 77 13.24 8.10 -1.25
C LYS A 77 12.20 7.04 -0.86
N TYR A 78 12.51 6.18 0.11
CA TYR A 78 11.63 5.11 0.56
C TYR A 78 11.03 5.47 1.91
N ILE A 79 9.71 5.41 1.99
CA ILE A 79 8.97 5.63 3.24
C ILE A 79 7.88 4.57 3.36
N LYS A 80 7.54 4.26 4.61
CA LYS A 80 6.40 3.45 5.00
C LYS A 80 5.45 4.33 5.81
N ILE A 81 4.18 4.28 5.48
CA ILE A 81 3.11 4.90 6.26
C ILE A 81 2.24 3.78 6.81
N GLU A 82 2.10 3.72 8.12
CA GLU A 82 1.16 2.84 8.81
C GLU A 82 -0.04 3.67 9.22
N HIS A 83 -1.22 3.30 8.75
CA HIS A 83 -2.46 3.99 9.05
C HIS A 83 -3.45 3.01 9.65
N LYS A 84 -3.80 3.25 10.92
CA LYS A 84 -4.69 2.38 11.68
C LYS A 84 -5.97 3.13 12.00
N MET A 85 -7.12 2.53 11.69
CA MET A 85 -8.44 3.01 12.09
C MET A 85 -9.14 1.96 12.93
N MET A 86 -9.76 2.37 14.02
CA MET A 86 -10.39 1.48 14.99
C MET A 86 -11.89 1.81 15.14
N VAL A 87 -12.61 2.04 14.05
CA VAL A 87 -14.06 2.30 14.06
C VAL A 87 -14.77 1.04 13.56
N ASN A 88 -15.58 0.42 14.43
CA ASN A 88 -16.25 -0.89 14.23
C ASN A 88 -15.29 -2.09 14.06
N TYR A 89 -14.38 -2.04 13.09
CA TYR A 89 -13.29 -2.99 12.86
C TYR A 89 -11.94 -2.32 13.07
N ILE A 90 -10.89 -3.13 13.15
CA ILE A 90 -9.51 -2.65 13.08
C ILE A 90 -9.06 -2.75 11.64
N HIS A 91 -8.85 -1.61 11.03
CA HIS A 91 -8.24 -1.47 9.71
C HIS A 91 -6.78 -1.07 9.93
N ASP A 92 -5.84 -1.93 9.56
CA ASP A 92 -4.41 -1.69 9.60
C ASP A 92 -3.87 -1.66 8.16
N TYR A 93 -3.52 -0.46 7.72
CA TYR A 93 -3.02 -0.18 6.39
C TYR A 93 -1.52 0.10 6.45
N GLN A 94 -0.74 -0.58 5.61
CA GLN A 94 0.68 -0.29 5.42
C GLN A 94 0.92 0.11 3.97
N PHE A 95 1.24 1.39 3.76
CA PHE A 95 1.51 1.97 2.45
C PHE A 95 3.01 2.24 2.28
N TYR A 96 3.59 1.72 1.21
CA TYR A 96 5.00 1.89 0.89
C TYR A 96 5.14 2.80 -0.32
N TYR A 97 6.03 3.79 -0.21
CA TYR A 97 6.25 4.76 -1.27
C TYR A 97 7.71 4.81 -1.70
N LYS A 98 7.93 5.08 -2.99
CA LYS A 98 9.21 5.47 -3.58
C LYS A 98 9.06 6.85 -4.22
N ASN A 99 9.84 7.83 -3.79
CA ASN A 99 9.76 9.22 -4.26
C ASN A 99 8.32 9.76 -4.21
N LYS A 100 7.64 9.57 -3.07
CA LYS A 100 6.24 9.98 -2.84
C LYS A 100 5.20 9.32 -3.77
N LYS A 101 5.56 8.25 -4.49
CA LYS A 101 4.63 7.45 -5.30
C LYS A 101 4.40 6.10 -4.65
N LEU A 102 3.14 5.70 -4.52
CA LEU A 102 2.77 4.40 -3.96
C LEU A 102 3.35 3.27 -4.82
N ILE A 103 4.02 2.32 -4.18
CA ILE A 103 4.63 1.14 -4.84
C ILE A 103 4.05 -0.18 -4.34
N LYS A 104 3.61 -0.23 -3.07
CA LYS A 104 2.99 -1.39 -2.44
C LYS A 104 2.02 -0.94 -1.36
N ALA A 105 0.94 -1.69 -1.17
CA ALA A 105 0.07 -1.56 -0.01
C ALA A 105 -0.18 -2.95 0.59
N LYS A 106 -0.23 -3.04 1.92
CA LYS A 106 -0.78 -4.19 2.66
C LYS A 106 -1.99 -3.70 3.43
N ILE A 107 -3.10 -4.41 3.29
CA ILE A 107 -4.36 -4.08 3.91
C ILE A 107 -4.71 -5.23 4.83
N ASN A 108 -4.89 -4.96 6.12
CA ASN A 108 -5.37 -5.93 7.09
C ASN A 108 -6.64 -5.37 7.73
N ILE A 109 -7.72 -6.14 7.70
CA ILE A 109 -8.98 -5.79 8.36
C ILE A 109 -9.37 -6.96 9.25
N HIS A 110 -9.51 -6.68 10.54
CA HIS A 110 -9.91 -7.67 11.52
C HIS A 110 -10.85 -7.11 12.57
N ASN A 111 -11.54 -8.00 13.28
CA ASN A 111 -12.41 -7.63 14.38
C ASN A 111 -11.63 -6.95 15.52
N LYS A 112 -12.32 -6.09 16.27
CA LYS A 112 -11.86 -5.64 17.59
C LYS A 112 -11.90 -6.83 18.55
N GLU A 113 -10.93 -6.90 19.45
CA GLU A 113 -10.95 -7.91 20.53
C GLU A 113 -12.26 -7.82 21.31
N GLY A 114 -12.92 -8.97 21.53
CA GLY A 114 -14.17 -9.07 22.27
C GLY A 114 -15.46 -8.77 21.48
N SER A 115 -15.41 -8.53 20.16
CA SER A 115 -16.64 -8.40 19.37
C SER A 115 -17.28 -9.77 19.07
N GLU A 116 -18.56 -9.95 19.41
CA GLU A 116 -19.33 -11.19 19.16
C GLU A 116 -19.66 -11.44 17.67
N ASN A 117 -19.34 -10.49 16.78
CA ASN A 117 -19.65 -10.59 15.36
C ASN A 117 -18.75 -11.60 14.62
N GLN A 118 -19.27 -12.12 13.48
CA GLN A 118 -18.58 -13.00 12.55
C GLN A 118 -17.10 -12.64 12.40
N GLN A 119 -16.21 -13.64 12.56
CA GLN A 119 -14.77 -13.46 12.53
C GLN A 119 -14.32 -12.93 11.16
N ILE A 120 -14.09 -11.62 11.06
CA ILE A 120 -13.49 -11.01 9.87
C ILE A 120 -11.98 -11.05 10.05
N ASN A 121 -11.31 -11.71 9.11
CA ASN A 121 -9.87 -11.70 8.96
C ASN A 121 -9.54 -11.58 7.47
N TYR A 122 -9.33 -10.35 7.02
CA TYR A 122 -9.01 -10.03 5.64
C TYR A 122 -7.60 -9.47 5.55
N SER A 123 -6.79 -10.03 4.65
CA SER A 123 -5.46 -9.53 4.34
C SER A 123 -5.25 -9.53 2.83
N ALA A 124 -4.84 -8.40 2.28
CA ALA A 124 -4.51 -8.27 0.87
C ALA A 124 -3.26 -7.43 0.63
N VAL A 125 -2.57 -7.72 -0.46
CA VAL A 125 -1.36 -7.01 -0.87
C VAL A 125 -1.50 -6.54 -2.31
N TYR A 126 -1.17 -5.28 -2.54
CA TYR A 126 -1.25 -4.63 -3.85
C TYR A 126 0.11 -4.10 -4.25
N TYR A 127 0.50 -4.31 -5.50
CA TYR A 127 1.69 -3.73 -6.10
C TYR A 127 1.30 -2.75 -7.20
N ILE A 128 1.81 -1.54 -7.08
CA ILE A 128 1.48 -0.43 -7.96
C ILE A 128 2.72 -0.01 -8.73
N ARG A 129 2.57 0.18 -10.04
CA ARG A 129 3.61 0.73 -10.91
C ARG A 129 2.99 1.72 -11.88
N ARG A 130 3.54 2.93 -11.94
CA ARG A 130 3.02 4.01 -12.81
C ARG A 130 1.51 4.25 -12.62
N ASN A 131 1.05 4.26 -11.37
CA ASN A 131 -0.36 4.43 -10.98
C ASN A 131 -1.32 3.31 -11.46
N LYS A 132 -0.79 2.18 -11.95
CA LYS A 132 -1.57 1.00 -12.33
C LYS A 132 -1.32 -0.13 -11.33
N CYS A 133 -2.36 -0.88 -11.00
CA CYS A 133 -2.22 -2.17 -10.32
C CYS A 133 -1.51 -3.13 -11.27
N ILE A 134 -0.38 -3.69 -10.84
CA ILE A 134 0.33 -4.71 -11.63
C ILE A 134 0.21 -6.11 -11.04
N LYS A 135 -0.15 -6.21 -9.75
CA LYS A 135 -0.38 -7.46 -9.04
C LYS A 135 -1.18 -7.19 -7.78
N SER A 136 -2.16 -8.04 -7.51
CA SER A 136 -2.86 -8.13 -6.23
C SER A 136 -2.74 -9.56 -5.68
N ILE A 137 -2.78 -9.71 -4.36
CA ILE A 137 -2.77 -10.99 -3.65
C ILE A 137 -3.94 -10.95 -2.68
N ASN A 138 -4.79 -11.99 -2.72
CA ASN A 138 -5.98 -12.14 -1.88
C ASN A 138 -6.97 -10.97 -1.96
N GLU A 139 -7.07 -10.31 -3.12
CA GLU A 139 -8.08 -9.27 -3.35
C GLU A 139 -9.49 -9.84 -3.18
N ASN A 140 -10.34 -9.09 -2.47
CA ASN A 140 -11.75 -9.36 -2.39
C ASN A 140 -12.46 -8.01 -2.47
N LEU A 141 -13.19 -7.79 -3.56
CA LEU A 141 -13.84 -6.52 -3.88
C LEU A 141 -14.86 -6.09 -2.82
N LYS A 142 -15.34 -7.00 -1.97
CA LYS A 142 -16.18 -6.65 -0.81
C LYS A 142 -15.42 -5.78 0.20
N TRP A 143 -14.12 -5.98 0.34
CA TRP A 143 -13.28 -5.34 1.36
C TRP A 143 -12.41 -4.23 0.77
N SER A 144 -11.66 -4.54 -0.30
CA SER A 144 -10.86 -3.56 -1.03
C SER A 144 -10.56 -3.97 -2.47
N ASP A 145 -10.30 -2.96 -3.28
CA ASP A 145 -9.75 -3.05 -4.62
C ASP A 145 -8.59 -2.05 -4.77
N CYS A 146 -7.83 -2.14 -5.86
CA CYS A 146 -6.67 -1.27 -6.04
C CYS A 146 -7.01 0.23 -6.17
N ASP A 147 -8.17 0.60 -6.70
CA ASP A 147 -8.57 2.00 -6.84
C ASP A 147 -8.85 2.61 -5.47
N LYS A 148 -9.65 1.91 -4.65
CA LYS A 148 -9.88 2.28 -3.25
C LYS A 148 -8.58 2.36 -2.45
N VAL A 149 -7.68 1.38 -2.61
CA VAL A 149 -6.36 1.40 -1.95
C VAL A 149 -5.54 2.62 -2.34
N LYS A 150 -5.58 3.06 -3.61
CA LYS A 150 -4.88 4.28 -4.02
C LYS A 150 -5.46 5.52 -3.34
N ASP A 151 -6.77 5.60 -3.21
CA ASP A 151 -7.41 6.74 -2.54
C ASP A 151 -7.15 6.74 -1.04
N ASP A 152 -7.29 5.59 -0.36
CA ASP A 152 -6.92 5.43 1.06
C ASP A 152 -5.45 5.81 1.30
N SER A 153 -4.57 5.43 0.36
CA SER A 153 -3.15 5.79 0.44
C SER A 153 -2.91 7.30 0.36
N ARG A 154 -3.65 8.01 -0.50
CA ARG A 154 -3.54 9.47 -0.64
C ARG A 154 -3.95 10.16 0.65
N THR A 155 -5.04 9.72 1.26
CA THR A 155 -5.49 10.22 2.56
C THR A 155 -4.42 10.00 3.63
N ALA A 156 -3.92 8.76 3.77
CA ALA A 156 -2.85 8.46 4.72
C ALA A 156 -1.56 9.25 4.48
N PHE A 157 -1.25 9.56 3.21
CA PHE A 157 -0.10 10.39 2.85
C PHE A 157 -0.27 11.85 3.28
N LEU A 158 -1.48 12.40 3.17
CA LEU A 158 -1.82 13.74 3.67
C LEU A 158 -1.77 13.79 5.19
N ASP A 159 -2.31 12.79 5.87
CA ASP A 159 -2.31 12.70 7.34
C ASP A 159 -0.88 12.56 7.89
N ALA A 160 0.01 11.91 7.14
CA ALA A 160 1.43 11.79 7.48
C ALA A 160 2.26 13.04 7.09
N PHE A 161 1.69 14.02 6.38
CA PHE A 161 2.42 15.20 5.92
C PHE A 161 3.07 16.02 7.05
N PRO A 162 2.42 16.24 8.22
CA PRO A 162 3.06 16.89 9.36
C PRO A 162 4.30 16.13 9.84
N LEU A 163 4.25 14.79 9.83
CA LEU A 163 5.35 13.92 10.24
C LEU A 163 6.54 13.97 9.27
N MET A 164 6.28 14.18 7.97
CA MET A 164 7.35 14.37 6.98
C MET A 164 8.21 15.58 7.31
N ASN A 165 7.60 16.68 7.76
CA ASN A 165 8.35 17.87 8.15
C ASN A 165 9.21 17.62 9.39
N LEU A 166 8.73 16.81 10.34
CA LEU A 166 9.49 16.45 11.54
C LEU A 166 10.67 15.52 11.23
N LEU A 167 10.45 14.48 10.42
CA LEU A 167 11.48 13.49 10.09
C LEU A 167 12.49 13.97 9.05
N LEU A 168 12.07 14.77 8.06
CA LEU A 168 12.92 15.15 6.94
C LEU A 168 13.59 16.52 7.09
N ARG A 169 13.19 17.37 8.05
CA ARG A 169 13.86 18.65 8.37
C ARG A 169 14.92 18.57 9.47
N ARG A 170 15.06 17.46 10.22
CA ARG A 170 16.12 17.29 11.25
C ARG A 170 17.54 17.11 10.64
N LYS A 171 17.84 17.82 9.54
CA LYS A 171 19.15 17.86 8.88
C LYS A 171 19.83 19.21 9.10
#